data_AF-A0A938U4X2-F1
#
_entry.id   AF-A0A938U4X2-F1
#
_cell.length_a   1.000
_cell.length_b   1.000
_cell.length_c   1.000
_cell.angle_alpha   90.00
_cell.angle_beta   90.00
_cell.angle_gamma   90.00
#
_symmetry.space_group_name_H-M   'P 1'
#
loop_
_entity.id
_entity.type
_entity.pdbx_description
1 polymer ?
#
loop_
_entity_poly.entity_id
_entity_poly.type
_entity_poly.pdbx_seq_one_letter_code
_entity_poly.pdbx_strand_id
1 'polypeptide(L)'
;MPSTVGTIVILGMLLLGGLLGCGGPPPPGPPPDMAAVEPTPPPRTPDHVLLKEGLQGREMSPGEVANLSDRLLGNGASTLQDQETMARLELLLLKALKTGDKASRPTLWRNLGIIHYHQKKYKLARQELQQSNELYPKSARTHFYLARLFAHQGIIEESKGKKKVSKQQFKRAAIEMEQARKLEPQNSLYRQDIRQIVQSEAQ
;
A
#
# COMPACT_ATOMS: atom_id res chain seq x y z
N MET A 1 -17.98 38.25 42.23
CA MET A 1 -19.05 38.86 43.05
C MET A 1 -20.36 38.13 42.74
N PRO A 2 -21.21 37.94 43.76
CA PRO A 2 -21.90 36.69 44.05
C PRO A 2 -23.32 36.66 43.43
N SER A 3 -24.09 35.57 43.52
CA SER A 3 -25.14 35.43 44.54
C SER A 3 -25.72 34.00 44.50
N THR A 4 -25.63 33.19 45.56
CA THR A 4 -26.66 32.95 46.64
C THR A 4 -28.02 32.51 46.07
N VAL A 5 -28.43 31.24 46.18
CA VAL A 5 -28.98 30.49 47.35
C VAL A 5 -30.26 31.11 47.94
N GLY A 6 -31.33 30.31 48.04
CA GLY A 6 -32.55 30.60 48.81
C GLY A 6 -33.81 29.98 48.15
N THR A 7 -34.29 28.75 48.42
CA THR A 7 -34.82 28.17 49.67
C THR A 7 -36.33 28.48 49.90
N ILE A 8 -37.15 27.41 49.83
CA ILE A 8 -38.36 27.06 50.63
C ILE A 8 -39.72 27.73 50.31
N VAL A 9 -40.69 26.96 49.77
CA VAL A 9 -41.85 26.22 50.35
C VAL A 9 -43.13 27.08 50.51
N ILE A 10 -44.27 26.51 50.06
CA ILE A 10 -45.59 26.37 50.74
C ILE A 10 -46.79 26.67 49.80
N LEU A 11 -47.47 25.58 49.43
CA LEU A 11 -48.91 25.31 49.52
C LEU A 11 -49.93 26.39 49.07
N GLY A 12 -50.76 26.03 48.10
CA GLY A 12 -51.98 26.78 47.77
C GLY A 12 -52.90 26.00 46.82
N MET A 13 -53.96 25.46 47.40
CA MET A 13 -54.99 24.61 46.80
C MET A 13 -55.93 25.32 45.79
N LEU A 14 -56.63 24.50 44.99
CA LEU A 14 -58.05 24.63 44.60
C LEU A 14 -58.47 25.53 43.40
N LEU A 15 -58.86 24.90 42.28
CA LEU A 15 -60.26 24.77 41.75
C LEU A 15 -60.38 24.83 40.20
N LEU A 16 -61.15 23.84 39.72
CA LEU A 16 -62.04 23.77 38.54
C LEU A 16 -61.60 24.32 37.17
N GLY A 17 -61.78 23.45 36.17
CA GLY A 17 -62.06 23.88 34.79
C GLY A 17 -61.94 22.71 33.83
N GLY A 18 -63.01 21.95 33.65
CA GLY A 18 -63.07 20.90 32.64
C GLY A 18 -63.01 21.46 31.23
N LEU A 19 -62.61 20.62 30.27
CA LEU A 19 -63.17 20.55 28.93
C LEU A 19 -62.72 19.23 28.30
N LEU A 20 -63.71 18.43 27.89
CA LEU A 20 -63.55 17.26 27.04
C LEU A 20 -62.84 17.67 25.74
N GLY A 21 -61.71 17.04 25.43
CA GLY A 21 -61.11 17.04 24.10
C GLY A 21 -61.05 15.62 23.58
N CYS A 22 -61.83 15.31 22.54
CA CYS A 22 -61.80 14.02 21.85
C CYS A 22 -60.40 13.80 21.23
N GLY A 23 -59.68 12.80 21.73
CA GLY A 23 -58.41 12.37 21.15
C GLY A 23 -58.63 11.66 19.81
N GLY A 24 -58.32 12.34 18.71
CA GLY A 24 -58.07 11.68 17.42
C GLY A 24 -56.71 10.98 17.42
N PRO A 25 -56.53 9.88 16.68
CA PRO A 25 -55.24 9.23 16.56
C PRO A 25 -54.21 10.17 15.91
N PRO A 26 -52.93 10.13 16.34
CA PRO A 26 -51.89 10.95 15.73
C PRO A 26 -51.71 10.58 14.26
N PRO A 27 -51.34 11.54 13.39
CA PRO A 27 -51.06 11.26 11.98
C PRO A 27 -49.88 10.27 11.87
N PRO A 28 -49.87 9.41 10.83
CA PRO A 28 -48.74 8.52 10.59
C PRO A 28 -47.46 9.34 10.44
N GLY A 29 -46.40 8.90 11.13
CA GLY A 29 -45.07 9.49 10.99
C GLY A 29 -44.56 9.39 9.55
N PRO A 30 -43.57 10.21 9.16
CA PRO A 30 -42.95 10.10 7.84
C PRO A 30 -42.44 8.67 7.63
N PRO A 31 -42.50 8.15 6.39
CA PRO A 31 -41.94 6.83 6.11
C PRO A 31 -40.48 6.78 6.56
N PRO A 32 -39.99 5.64 7.09
CA PRO A 32 -38.58 5.53 7.44
C PRO A 32 -37.76 5.86 6.20
N ASP A 33 -36.81 6.78 6.33
CA ASP A 33 -35.86 7.11 5.26
C ASP A 33 -35.29 5.78 4.75
N MET A 34 -35.72 5.38 3.56
CA MET A 34 -35.13 4.26 2.86
C MET A 34 -33.70 4.69 2.59
N ALA A 35 -32.77 4.24 3.44
CA ALA A 35 -31.36 4.47 3.29
C ALA A 35 -31.01 4.25 1.82
N ALA A 36 -30.64 5.34 1.13
CA ALA A 36 -30.26 5.28 -0.26
C ALA A 36 -29.17 4.23 -0.38
N VAL A 37 -29.48 3.11 -1.03
CA VAL A 37 -28.49 2.08 -1.35
C VAL A 37 -27.51 2.78 -2.29
N GLU A 38 -26.35 3.16 -1.77
CA GLU A 38 -25.32 3.77 -2.61
C GLU A 38 -25.05 2.82 -3.79
N PRO A 39 -25.00 3.32 -5.03
CA PRO A 39 -24.77 2.48 -6.19
C PRO A 39 -23.44 1.76 -6.02
N THR A 40 -23.47 0.43 -6.04
CA THR A 40 -22.25 -0.39 -5.99
C THR A 40 -21.33 0.06 -7.13
N PRO A 41 -20.06 0.39 -6.86
CA PRO A 41 -19.15 0.79 -7.91
C PRO A 41 -19.02 -0.35 -8.94
N PRO A 42 -18.87 -0.02 -10.24
CA PRO A 42 -18.77 -1.04 -11.28
C PRO A 42 -17.59 -1.99 -11.02
N PRO A 43 -17.70 -3.26 -11.45
CA PRO A 43 -16.63 -4.23 -11.26
C PRO A 43 -15.34 -3.74 -11.92
N ARG A 44 -14.25 -3.77 -11.14
CA ARG A 44 -12.92 -3.39 -11.62
C ARG A 44 -12.44 -4.36 -12.69
N THR A 45 -11.94 -3.86 -13.82
CA THR A 45 -11.27 -4.68 -14.83
C THR A 45 -10.13 -5.49 -14.20
N PRO A 46 -10.05 -6.81 -14.42
CA PRO A 46 -8.97 -7.62 -13.88
C PRO A 46 -7.58 -7.17 -14.34
N ASP A 47 -6.60 -7.22 -13.45
CA ASP A 47 -5.25 -6.68 -13.72
C ASP A 47 -4.53 -7.36 -14.89
N HIS A 48 -4.77 -8.66 -15.12
CA HIS A 48 -4.20 -9.38 -16.27
C HIS A 48 -4.78 -8.89 -17.61
N VAL A 49 -6.05 -8.48 -17.63
CA VAL A 49 -6.69 -7.88 -18.81
C VAL A 49 -6.09 -6.50 -19.07
N LEU A 50 -5.97 -5.67 -18.04
CA LEU A 50 -5.36 -4.34 -18.15
C LEU A 50 -3.91 -4.41 -18.65
N LEU A 51 -3.12 -5.37 -18.15
CA LEU A 51 -1.76 -5.59 -18.63
C LEU A 51 -1.73 -5.96 -20.12
N LYS A 52 -2.61 -6.86 -20.56
CA LYS A 52 -2.73 -7.25 -21.98
C LYS A 52 -3.12 -6.05 -22.85
N GLU A 53 -4.14 -5.31 -22.46
CA GLU A 53 -4.63 -4.15 -23.23
C GLU A 53 -3.58 -3.05 -23.32
N GLY A 54 -2.85 -2.74 -22.23
CA GLY A 54 -1.78 -1.74 -22.22
C GLY A 54 -0.64 -2.06 -23.20
N LEU A 55 -0.37 -3.35 -23.42
CA LEU A 55 0.57 -3.82 -24.44
C LEU A 55 -0.01 -3.81 -25.86
N GLN A 56 -1.33 -3.94 -26.00
CA GLN A 56 -2.06 -3.92 -27.28
C GLN A 56 -2.43 -2.51 -27.76
N GLY A 57 -1.89 -1.47 -27.13
CA GLY A 57 -2.05 -0.08 -27.58
C GLY A 57 -3.10 0.72 -26.80
N ARG A 58 -3.74 0.14 -25.77
CA ARG A 58 -4.53 0.95 -24.83
C ARG A 58 -3.60 2.00 -24.21
N GLU A 59 -4.02 3.26 -24.32
CA GLU A 59 -3.31 4.34 -23.64
C GLU A 59 -3.44 4.17 -22.13
N MET A 60 -2.29 4.26 -21.45
CA MET A 60 -2.21 4.23 -20.00
C MET A 60 -1.28 5.33 -19.56
N SER A 61 -1.75 6.17 -18.65
CA SER A 61 -0.90 7.14 -17.98
C SER A 61 0.16 6.44 -17.13
N PRO A 62 1.31 7.09 -16.85
CA PRO A 62 2.34 6.53 -15.98
C PRO A 62 1.82 6.17 -14.58
N GLY A 63 0.86 6.94 -14.07
CA GLY A 63 0.20 6.67 -12.79
C GLY A 63 -0.66 5.41 -12.83
N GLU A 64 -1.39 5.16 -13.91
CA GLU A 64 -2.15 3.91 -14.09
C GLU A 64 -1.22 2.69 -14.17
N VAL A 65 -0.10 2.81 -14.88
CA VAL A 65 0.92 1.74 -14.95
C VAL A 65 1.57 1.51 -13.58
N ALA A 66 1.89 2.57 -12.83
CA ALA A 66 2.41 2.47 -11.48
C ALA A 66 1.44 1.74 -10.54
N ASN A 67 0.15 2.11 -10.58
CA ASN A 67 -0.88 1.47 -9.77
C ASN A 67 -1.10 0.01 -10.17
N LEU A 68 -1.16 -0.30 -11.47
CA LEU A 68 -1.31 -1.67 -11.98
C LEU A 68 -0.13 -2.55 -11.53
N SER A 69 1.09 -2.08 -11.75
CA SER A 69 2.29 -2.81 -11.32
C SER A 69 2.38 -2.99 -9.81
N ASP A 70 1.90 -2.03 -9.01
CA ASP A 70 1.86 -2.19 -7.55
C ASP A 70 0.95 -3.32 -7.10
N ARG A 71 -0.24 -3.43 -7.69
CA ARG A 71 -1.17 -4.54 -7.40
C ARG A 71 -0.60 -5.88 -7.87
N LEU A 72 -0.06 -5.92 -9.08
CA LEU A 72 0.52 -7.13 -9.66
C LEU A 72 1.76 -7.62 -8.90
N LEU A 73 2.54 -6.74 -8.27
CA LEU A 73 3.75 -7.10 -7.52
C LEU A 73 3.52 -7.15 -6.01
N GLY A 74 2.26 -7.06 -5.55
CA GLY A 74 1.89 -7.11 -4.14
C GLY A 74 2.39 -8.38 -3.43
N ASN A 75 2.36 -8.38 -2.10
CA ASN A 75 2.83 -9.51 -1.30
C ASN A 75 2.06 -10.79 -1.67
N GLY A 76 2.78 -11.87 -1.97
CA GLY A 76 2.18 -13.15 -2.37
C GLY A 76 1.64 -13.20 -3.80
N ALA A 77 1.94 -12.21 -4.63
CA ALA A 77 1.45 -12.18 -6.01
C ALA A 77 2.05 -13.32 -6.85
N SER A 78 1.19 -14.11 -7.48
CA SER A 78 1.55 -15.15 -8.46
C SER A 78 2.33 -14.58 -9.65
N THR A 79 2.18 -13.29 -9.94
CA THR A 79 2.96 -12.57 -10.96
C THR A 79 4.46 -12.83 -10.84
N LEU A 80 5.01 -12.88 -9.62
CA LEU A 80 6.44 -13.08 -9.40
C LEU A 80 6.91 -14.51 -9.70
N GLN A 81 5.99 -15.44 -9.91
CA GLN A 81 6.24 -16.83 -10.29
C GLN A 81 6.03 -17.06 -11.80
N ASP A 82 5.34 -16.15 -12.48
CA ASP A 82 5.09 -16.22 -13.91
C ASP A 82 6.06 -15.33 -14.70
N GLN A 83 6.99 -15.98 -15.39
CA GLN A 83 8.00 -15.30 -16.23
C GLN A 83 7.37 -14.50 -17.37
N GLU A 84 6.28 -14.99 -17.96
CA GLU A 84 5.63 -14.30 -19.07
C GLU A 84 4.97 -13.01 -18.58
N THR A 85 4.26 -13.08 -17.45
CA THR A 85 3.66 -11.89 -16.83
C THR A 85 4.72 -10.88 -16.38
N MET A 86 5.84 -11.32 -15.80
CA MET A 86 6.95 -10.40 -15.45
C MET A 86 7.54 -9.71 -16.68
N ALA A 87 7.78 -10.44 -17.77
CA ALA A 87 8.31 -9.86 -19.01
C ALA A 87 7.33 -8.84 -19.63
N ARG A 88 6.03 -9.15 -19.63
CA ARG A 88 4.98 -8.23 -20.06
C ARG A 88 4.96 -6.95 -19.22
N LEU A 89 5.05 -7.10 -17.89
CA LEU A 89 5.04 -5.97 -16.96
C LEU A 89 6.31 -5.12 -17.08
N GLU A 90 7.48 -5.74 -17.27
CA GLU A 90 8.76 -5.08 -17.56
C GLU A 90 8.64 -4.17 -18.78
N LEU A 91 8.11 -4.67 -19.90
CA LEU A 91 7.90 -3.87 -21.11
C LEU A 91 6.96 -2.68 -20.87
N LEU A 92 5.85 -2.90 -20.16
CA LEU A 92 4.89 -1.84 -19.86
C LEU A 92 5.51 -0.74 -18.98
N LEU A 93 6.28 -1.11 -17.96
CA LEU A 93 7.02 -0.19 -17.09
C LEU A 93 8.05 0.62 -17.87
N LEU A 94 8.84 -0.03 -18.73
CA LEU A 94 9.83 0.63 -19.58
C LEU A 94 9.18 1.63 -20.56
N LYS A 95 8.01 1.30 -21.12
CA LYS A 95 7.23 2.24 -21.94
C LYS A 95 6.79 3.45 -21.11
N ALA A 96 6.25 3.24 -19.90
CA ALA A 96 5.81 4.32 -19.02
C ALA A 96 6.96 5.22 -18.54
N LEU A 97 8.16 4.68 -18.31
CA LEU A 97 9.32 5.47 -17.87
C LEU A 97 9.82 6.49 -18.92
N LYS A 98 9.42 6.33 -20.19
CA LYS A 98 9.79 7.24 -21.30
C LYS A 98 8.95 8.52 -21.36
N THR A 99 7.82 8.60 -20.66
CA THR A 99 6.79 9.64 -20.90
C THR A 99 6.99 10.93 -20.10
N GLY A 100 8.15 11.17 -19.49
CA GLY A 100 8.49 12.44 -18.83
C GLY A 100 7.74 12.76 -17.52
N ASP A 101 6.69 12.02 -17.17
CA ASP A 101 6.02 12.15 -15.86
C ASP A 101 7.03 11.93 -14.74
N LYS A 102 7.10 12.84 -13.77
CA LYS A 102 8.00 12.74 -12.63
C LYS A 102 7.33 12.10 -11.42
N ALA A 103 6.01 12.21 -11.29
CA ALA A 103 5.29 11.79 -10.10
C ALA A 103 5.33 10.26 -9.93
N SER A 104 5.17 9.52 -11.03
CA SER A 104 5.10 8.05 -10.98
C SER A 104 6.49 7.38 -11.05
N ARG A 105 7.54 8.11 -11.43
CA ARG A 105 8.90 7.54 -11.63
C ARG A 105 9.44 6.76 -10.44
N PRO A 106 9.33 7.22 -9.18
CA PRO A 106 9.88 6.46 -8.06
C PRO A 106 9.22 5.07 -7.95
N THR A 107 7.90 5.00 -8.16
CA THR A 107 7.15 3.73 -8.16
C THR A 107 7.50 2.86 -9.36
N LEU A 108 7.58 3.44 -10.56
CA LEU A 108 7.96 2.69 -11.77
C LEU A 108 9.37 2.09 -11.65
N TRP A 109 10.35 2.87 -11.18
CA TRP A 109 11.71 2.39 -10.94
C TRP A 109 11.76 1.32 -9.85
N ARG A 110 11.02 1.50 -8.76
CA ARG A 110 10.91 0.47 -7.71
C ARG A 110 10.41 -0.84 -8.31
N ASN A 111 9.31 -0.79 -9.04
CA ASN A 111 8.62 -1.97 -9.55
C ASN A 111 9.42 -2.67 -10.65
N LEU A 112 10.15 -1.93 -11.48
CA LEU A 112 11.13 -2.48 -12.41
C LEU A 112 12.25 -3.21 -11.66
N GLY A 113 12.79 -2.58 -10.61
CA GLY A 113 13.81 -3.18 -9.75
C GLY A 113 13.36 -4.44 -9.03
N ILE A 114 12.09 -4.51 -8.63
CA ILE A 114 11.46 -5.72 -8.06
C ILE A 114 11.45 -6.85 -9.10
N ILE A 115 11.01 -6.58 -10.32
CA ILE A 115 10.98 -7.58 -11.39
C ILE A 115 12.39 -8.10 -11.67
N HIS A 116 13.36 -7.20 -11.84
CA HIS A 116 14.75 -7.59 -12.07
C HIS A 116 15.39 -8.33 -10.90
N TYR A 117 14.98 -8.04 -9.66
CA TYR A 117 15.40 -8.82 -8.50
C TYR A 117 14.92 -10.27 -8.62
N HIS A 118 13.64 -10.48 -8.93
CA HIS A 118 13.04 -11.82 -9.05
C HIS A 118 13.56 -12.59 -10.28
N GLN A 119 13.95 -11.89 -11.35
CA GLN A 119 14.66 -12.46 -12.50
C GLN A 119 16.17 -12.70 -12.23
N LYS A 120 16.65 -12.51 -11.00
CA LYS A 120 18.07 -12.65 -10.59
C LYS A 120 19.03 -11.70 -11.33
N LYS A 121 18.52 -10.66 -11.98
CA LYS A 121 19.27 -9.57 -12.64
C LYS A 121 19.73 -8.54 -11.59
N TYR A 122 20.47 -8.98 -10.58
CA TYR A 122 20.77 -8.18 -9.38
C TYR A 122 21.51 -6.85 -9.64
N LYS A 123 22.29 -6.74 -10.73
CA LYS A 123 22.95 -5.48 -11.10
C LYS A 123 21.94 -4.42 -11.54
N LEU A 124 20.98 -4.79 -12.40
CA LEU A 124 19.92 -3.90 -12.87
C LEU A 124 18.99 -3.53 -11.72
N ALA A 125 18.54 -4.54 -10.97
CA ALA A 125 17.70 -4.34 -9.80
C ALA A 125 18.30 -3.33 -8.82
N ARG A 126 19.63 -3.39 -8.60
CA ARG A 126 20.33 -2.41 -7.78
C ARG A 126 20.19 -0.99 -8.30
N GLN A 127 20.47 -0.79 -9.58
CA GLN A 127 20.44 0.54 -10.20
C GLN A 127 19.04 1.14 -10.11
N GLU A 128 18.01 0.35 -10.40
CA GLU A 128 16.62 0.82 -10.45
C GLU A 128 16.04 1.07 -9.06
N LEU A 129 16.35 0.21 -8.09
CA LEU A 129 15.96 0.44 -6.69
C LEU A 129 16.69 1.65 -6.10
N GLN A 130 17.97 1.88 -6.45
CA GLN A 130 18.69 3.08 -6.05
C GLN A 130 18.08 4.34 -6.70
N GLN A 131 17.75 4.29 -7.99
CA GLN A 131 17.06 5.38 -8.68
C GLN A 131 15.72 5.71 -8.03
N SER A 132 14.94 4.69 -7.65
CA SER A 132 13.70 4.87 -6.90
C SER A 132 13.93 5.56 -5.57
N ASN A 133 14.94 5.11 -4.81
CA ASN A 133 15.29 5.66 -3.50
C ASN A 133 15.77 7.11 -3.56
N GLU A 134 16.55 7.47 -4.59
CA GLU A 134 17.00 8.84 -4.81
C GLU A 134 15.82 9.78 -5.09
N LEU A 135 14.84 9.32 -5.86
CA LEU A 135 13.65 10.12 -6.18
C LEU A 135 12.64 10.17 -5.03
N TYR A 136 12.52 9.09 -4.24
CA TYR A 136 11.59 9.02 -3.12
C TYR A 136 12.15 8.15 -1.98
N PRO A 137 12.98 8.74 -1.09
CA PRO A 137 13.63 8.03 0.02
C PRO A 137 12.69 7.67 1.17
N LYS A 138 11.38 7.95 1.06
CA LYS A 138 10.38 7.58 2.06
C LYS A 138 9.58 6.33 1.67
N SER A 139 10.01 5.58 0.65
CA SER A 139 9.37 4.31 0.32
C SER A 139 9.91 3.16 1.17
N ALA A 140 9.13 2.72 2.14
CA ALA A 140 9.46 1.55 2.95
C ALA A 140 9.70 0.30 2.07
N ARG A 141 8.87 0.13 1.03
CA ARG A 141 8.99 -0.97 0.08
C ARG A 141 10.28 -0.92 -0.74
N THR A 142 10.75 0.26 -1.16
CA THR A 142 12.05 0.39 -1.85
C THR A 142 13.20 -0.03 -0.91
N HIS A 143 13.19 0.46 0.32
CA HIS A 143 14.17 0.06 1.35
C HIS A 143 14.13 -1.44 1.62
N PHE A 144 12.95 -2.05 1.73
CA PHE A 144 12.81 -3.50 1.91
C PHE A 144 13.44 -4.30 0.77
N TYR A 145 13.23 -3.90 -0.49
CA TYR A 145 13.83 -4.58 -1.63
C TYR A 145 15.33 -4.33 -1.76
N LEU A 146 15.84 -3.15 -1.39
CA LEU A 146 17.28 -2.91 -1.25
C LEU A 146 17.89 -3.80 -0.16
N ALA A 147 17.19 -4.00 0.95
CA ALA A 147 17.61 -4.90 2.02
C ALA A 147 17.74 -6.36 1.52
N ARG A 148 16.72 -6.85 0.83
CA ARG A 148 16.72 -8.19 0.19
C ARG A 148 17.88 -8.33 -0.79
N LEU A 149 18.06 -7.34 -1.67
CA LEU A 149 19.14 -7.32 -2.65
C LEU A 149 20.52 -7.40 -2.00
N PHE A 150 20.79 -6.60 -0.96
CA PHE A 150 22.08 -6.64 -0.27
C PHE A 150 22.26 -7.94 0.51
N ALA A 151 21.22 -8.51 1.12
CA ALA A 151 21.32 -9.80 1.77
C ALA A 151 21.65 -10.93 0.77
N HIS A 152 21.02 -10.95 -0.42
CA HIS A 152 21.37 -11.89 -1.49
C HIS A 152 22.82 -11.75 -1.94
N GLN A 153 23.29 -10.51 -2.14
CA GLN A 153 24.70 -10.25 -2.45
C GLN A 153 25.62 -10.73 -1.32
N GLY A 154 25.21 -10.56 -0.06
CA GLY A 154 25.92 -11.09 1.10
C GLY A 154 26.10 -12.60 1.06
N ILE A 155 25.03 -13.35 0.74
CA ILE A 155 25.04 -14.81 0.60
C ILE A 155 25.93 -15.24 -0.58
N ILE A 156 25.82 -14.57 -1.72
CA ILE A 156 26.64 -14.87 -2.92
C ILE A 156 28.13 -14.61 -2.65
N GLU A 157 28.49 -13.55 -1.92
CA GLU A 157 29.88 -13.29 -1.59
C GLU A 157 30.40 -14.20 -0.48
N GLU A 158 29.52 -14.66 0.42
CA GLU A 158 29.82 -15.69 1.41
C GLU A 158 30.16 -17.03 0.76
N SER A 159 29.36 -17.48 -0.21
CA SER A 159 29.61 -18.73 -0.95
C SER A 159 30.91 -18.69 -1.78
N LYS A 160 31.36 -17.49 -2.17
CA LYS A 160 32.67 -17.26 -2.80
C LYS A 160 33.84 -17.14 -1.80
N GLY A 161 33.60 -17.33 -0.50
CA GLY A 161 34.61 -17.19 0.56
C GLY A 161 35.01 -15.75 0.88
N LYS A 162 34.34 -14.73 0.32
CA LYS A 162 34.68 -13.31 0.50
C LYS A 162 34.01 -12.72 1.76
N LYS A 163 34.42 -13.23 2.92
CA LYS A 163 33.82 -12.93 4.24
C LYS A 163 33.68 -11.42 4.53
N LYS A 164 34.70 -10.61 4.20
CA LYS A 164 34.67 -9.15 4.42
C LYS A 164 33.57 -8.47 3.60
N VAL A 165 33.47 -8.80 2.32
CA VAL A 165 32.47 -8.24 1.39
C VAL A 165 31.07 -8.69 1.81
N SER A 166 30.91 -9.98 2.12
CA SER A 166 29.65 -10.52 2.63
C SER A 166 29.16 -9.77 3.87
N LYS A 167 30.02 -9.59 4.89
CA LYS A 167 29.69 -8.82 6.10
C LYS A 167 29.26 -7.39 5.78
N GLN A 168 29.92 -6.74 4.82
CA GLN A 168 29.55 -5.39 4.39
C GLN A 168 28.17 -5.36 3.75
N GLN A 169 27.82 -6.34 2.91
CA GLN A 169 26.50 -6.39 2.29
C GLN A 169 25.41 -6.66 3.33
N PHE A 170 25.63 -7.54 4.31
CA PHE A 170 24.68 -7.74 5.40
C PHE A 170 24.48 -6.50 6.28
N LYS A 171 25.54 -5.70 6.51
CA LYS A 171 25.39 -4.41 7.19
C LYS A 171 24.48 -3.46 6.41
N ARG A 172 24.67 -3.37 5.09
CA ARG A 172 23.81 -2.54 4.23
C ARG A 172 22.38 -3.05 4.26
N ALA A 173 22.17 -4.36 4.16
CA ALA A 173 20.86 -4.97 4.27
C ALA A 173 20.13 -4.58 5.58
N ALA A 174 20.85 -4.61 6.71
CA ALA A 174 20.29 -4.22 8.01
C ALA A 174 19.90 -2.74 8.07
N ILE A 175 20.71 -1.84 7.49
CA ILE A 175 20.40 -0.40 7.42
C ILE A 175 19.11 -0.18 6.62
N GLU A 176 19.00 -0.77 5.44
CA GLU A 176 17.82 -0.61 4.59
C GLU A 176 16.58 -1.24 5.25
N MET A 177 16.71 -2.40 5.88
CA MET A 177 15.62 -3.03 6.61
C MET A 177 15.12 -2.13 7.76
N GLU A 178 16.04 -1.50 8.48
CA GLU A 178 15.68 -0.56 9.55
C GLU A 178 14.94 0.67 9.02
N GLN A 179 15.31 1.20 7.85
CA GLN A 179 14.55 2.27 7.21
C GLN A 179 13.13 1.82 6.85
N ALA A 180 12.97 0.62 6.29
CA ALA A 180 11.65 0.05 6.00
C ALA A 180 10.77 -0.04 7.27
N ARG A 181 11.35 -0.52 8.39
CA ARG A 181 10.66 -0.60 9.69
C ARG A 181 10.27 0.77 10.24
N LYS A 182 11.13 1.79 10.11
CA LYS A 182 10.81 3.14 10.59
C LYS A 182 9.67 3.78 9.80
N LEU A 183 9.64 3.55 8.50
CA LEU A 183 8.63 4.12 7.60
C LEU A 183 7.28 3.41 7.74
N GLU A 184 7.27 2.10 7.94
CA GLU A 184 6.05 1.30 8.15
C GLU A 184 6.20 0.39 9.38
N PRO A 185 6.14 0.93 10.60
CA PRO A 185 6.44 0.18 11.82
C PRO A 185 5.48 -0.98 12.06
N GLN A 186 4.24 -0.89 11.58
CA GLN A 186 3.22 -1.94 11.75
C GLN A 186 3.28 -3.05 10.69
N ASN A 187 4.15 -2.93 9.67
CA ASN A 187 4.29 -3.94 8.64
C ASN A 187 5.11 -5.13 9.17
N SER A 188 4.43 -6.26 9.44
CA SER A 188 5.04 -7.45 10.02
C SER A 188 6.14 -8.06 9.14
N LEU A 189 6.04 -7.91 7.80
CA LEU A 189 7.05 -8.38 6.85
C LEU A 189 8.41 -7.73 7.11
N TYR A 190 8.43 -6.44 7.44
CA TYR A 190 9.70 -5.73 7.66
C TYR A 190 10.34 -6.08 9.00
N ARG A 191 9.61 -6.71 9.93
CA ARG A 191 10.16 -7.16 11.22
C ARG A 191 10.84 -8.53 11.13
N GLN A 192 10.66 -9.26 10.03
CA GLN A 192 11.29 -10.56 9.81
C GLN A 192 12.82 -10.46 9.64
N ASP A 193 13.52 -11.57 9.82
CA ASP A 193 14.95 -11.67 9.54
C ASP A 193 15.19 -11.71 8.03
N ILE A 194 15.94 -10.73 7.52
CA ILE A 194 16.24 -10.61 6.10
C ILE A 194 17.05 -11.79 5.54
N ARG A 195 17.87 -12.45 6.36
CA ARG A 195 18.59 -13.66 5.94
C ARG A 195 17.63 -14.81 5.72
N GLN A 196 16.65 -14.99 6.61
CA GLN A 196 15.65 -16.05 6.50
C GLN A 196 14.74 -15.82 5.29
N ILE A 197 14.29 -14.57 5.06
CA ILE A 197 13.51 -14.20 3.88
C ILE A 197 14.24 -14.61 2.59
N VAL A 198 15.51 -14.23 2.46
CA VAL A 198 16.26 -14.49 1.23
C VAL A 198 16.62 -15.98 1.08
N GLN A 199 16.81 -16.71 2.18
CA GLN A 199 17.07 -18.15 2.13
C GLN A 199 15.85 -18.96 1.69
N SER A 200 14.63 -18.57 2.09
CA SER A 200 13.41 -19.26 1.63
C SER A 200 13.08 -18.99 0.16
N GLU A 201 13.58 -17.89 -0.41
CA GLU A 201 13.44 -17.57 -1.85
C GLU A 201 14.41 -18.34 -2.75
N ALA A 202 15.45 -18.94 -2.17
CA ALA A 202 16.46 -19.70 -2.90
C ALA A 202 16.11 -21.20 -3.06
N GLN A 203 15.03 -21.65 -2.43
CA GLN A 203 14.48 -23.01 -2.48
C GLN A 203 13.42 -23.11 -3.57
#